data_AF-A0A935BF75-F1
#
_entry.id   AF-A0A935BF75-F1
#
_cell.length_a   1.000
_cell.length_b   1.000
_cell.length_c   1.000
_cell.angle_alpha   90.00
_cell.angle_beta   90.00
_cell.angle_gamma   90.00
#
_symmetry.space_group_name_H-M   'P 1'
#
loop_
_entity.id
_entity.type
_entity.pdbx_description
1 polymer ?
#
loop_
_entity_poly.entity_id
_entity_poly.type
_entity_poly.pdbx_seq_one_letter_code
_entity_poly.pdbx_strand_id
1 'polypeptide(L)' 'MIMPFDDFSYVIAGSAKITVDSGEPINLAVGDAFYLKQGQEVLFELSDDFHVVTMLMSDDPIEV' A
#
# COMPACT_ATOMS: atom_id res chain seq x y z
N MET A 1 -8.19 5.80 2.95
CA MET A 1 -9.04 4.69 2.46
C MET A 1 -8.87 3.51 3.40
N ILE A 2 -9.90 2.68 3.56
CA ILE A 2 -9.75 1.41 4.31
C ILE A 2 -9.24 0.36 3.34
N MET A 3 -8.16 -0.33 3.71
CA MET A 3 -7.57 -1.38 2.88
C MET A 3 -8.51 -2.60 2.82
N PRO A 4 -8.96 -3.03 1.62
CA PRO A 4 -9.90 -4.15 1.48
C PRO A 4 -9.20 -5.52 1.56
N PHE A 5 -7.88 -5.55 1.38
CA PHE A 5 -7.02 -6.73 1.34
C PHE A 5 -5.71 -6.42 2.05
N ASP A 6 -4.95 -7.46 2.38
CA ASP A 6 -3.54 -7.31 2.60
C ASP A 6 -2.85 -6.96 1.27
N ASP A 7 -1.99 -5.95 1.29
CA ASP A 7 -1.25 -5.46 0.12
C ASP A 7 0.24 -5.54 0.42
N PHE A 8 0.93 -6.46 -0.26
CA PHE A 8 2.39 -6.45 -0.33
C PHE A 8 2.81 -5.84 -1.66
N SER A 9 3.55 -4.73 -1.60
CA SER A 9 3.93 -3.96 -2.77
C SER A 9 5.40 -3.56 -2.74
N TYR A 10 6.01 -3.42 -3.92
CA TYR A 10 7.30 -2.76 -4.08
C TYR A 10 7.24 -1.70 -5.17
N VAL A 11 7.90 -0.57 -4.92
CA VAL A 11 7.86 0.63 -5.77
C VAL A 11 8.82 0.47 -6.94
N ILE A 12 8.31 0.62 -8.16
CA ILE A 12 9.08 0.49 -9.40
C ILE A 12 9.28 1.83 -10.13
N ALA A 13 8.48 2.85 -9.83
CA ALA A 13 8.64 4.21 -10.34
C ALA A 13 8.00 5.24 -9.38
N GLY A 14 8.50 6.48 -9.41
CA GLY A 14 7.98 7.58 -8.60
C GLY A 14 8.25 7.45 -7.10
N SER A 15 7.40 8.09 -6.32
CA SER A 15 7.46 8.14 -4.86
C SER A 15 6.07 8.22 -4.24
N ALA A 16 5.97 7.82 -2.97
CA ALA A 16 4.76 7.95 -2.20
C ALA A 16 5.08 8.43 -0.78
N LYS A 17 4.14 9.15 -0.18
CA LYS A 17 4.09 9.38 1.25
C LYS A 17 2.81 8.73 1.78
N ILE A 18 2.98 7.77 2.68
CA ILE A 18 1.90 6.98 3.25
C ILE A 18 1.73 7.29 4.73
N THR A 19 0.48 7.42 5.18
CA THR A 19 0.14 7.53 6.60
C THR A 19 -0.84 6.44 6.96
N VAL A 20 -0.49 5.61 7.95
CA VAL A 20 -1.29 4.45 8.37
C VAL A 20 -1.86 4.71 9.76
N ASP A 21 -3.17 4.53 9.93
CA ASP A 21 -3.90 4.64 11.20
C ASP A 21 -3.61 5.95 11.98
N SER A 22 -3.52 7.07 11.25
CA SER A 22 -3.14 8.40 11.78
C SER A 22 -1.75 8.48 12.43
N GLY A 23 -0.86 7.54 12.11
CA GLY A 23 0.55 7.55 12.53
C GLY A 23 1.41 8.58 11.80
N GLU A 24 2.72 8.50 12.04
CA GLU A 24 3.68 9.36 11.33
C GLU A 24 3.78 8.97 9.85
N PRO A 25 3.87 9.94 8.92
CA PRO A 25 4.03 9.64 7.51
C PRO A 25 5.37 8.97 7.20
N ILE A 26 5.34 8.00 6.30
CA ILE A 26 6.50 7.28 5.80
C ILE A 26 6.68 7.62 4.32
N ASN A 27 7.89 8.02 3.93
CA ASN A 27 8.23 8.23 2.53
C ASN A 27 8.76 6.94 1.92
N LEU A 28 8.29 6.63 0.72
CA LEU A 28 8.67 5.48 -0.09
C LEU A 28 9.19 5.98 -1.43
N ALA A 29 10.23 5.32 -1.94
CA ALA A 29 10.83 5.57 -3.23
C ALA A 29 11.08 4.24 -3.98
N VAL A 30 11.51 4.36 -5.24
CA VAL A 30 11.87 3.20 -6.07
C VAL A 30 12.82 2.25 -5.34
N GLY A 31 12.43 0.97 -5.30
CA GLY A 31 13.16 -0.09 -4.61
C GLY A 31 12.65 -0.39 -3.20
N ASP A 32 11.88 0.50 -2.59
CA ASP A 32 11.24 0.23 -1.30
C ASP A 32 10.10 -0.77 -1.45
N ALA A 33 9.94 -1.60 -0.42
CA ALA A 33 8.80 -2.50 -0.27
C ALA A 33 8.01 -2.13 0.98
N PHE A 34 6.70 -2.32 0.92
CA PHE A 34 5.80 -2.05 2.03
C PHE A 34 4.71 -3.11 2.09
N TYR A 35 4.12 -3.24 3.28
CA TYR A 35 3.00 -4.13 3.54
C TYR A 35 1.94 -3.39 4.33
N LEU A 36 0.71 -3.40 3.83
CA LEU A 36 -0.47 -2.84 4.46
C LEU A 36 -1.45 -3.97 4.75
N LYS A 37 -2.04 -3.98 5.95
CA LYS A 37 -3.01 -4.99 6.35
C LYS A 37 -4.42 -4.59 5.95
N GLN A 38 -5.23 -5.60 5.64
CA GLN A 38 -6.68 -5.46 5.53
C GLN A 38 -7.25 -4.75 6.77
N GLY A 39 -8.17 -3.82 6.54
CA GLY A 39 -8.83 -3.04 7.59
C GLY A 39 -8.08 -1.81 8.07
N GLN A 40 -6.82 -1.60 7.68
CA GLN A 40 -6.08 -0.38 8.04
C GLN A 40 -6.60 0.84 7.29
N GLU A 41 -6.63 1.99 7.96
CA GLU A 41 -6.88 3.27 7.31
C GLU A 41 -5.56 3.85 6.79
N VAL A 42 -5.49 4.05 5.47
CA VAL A 42 -4.27 4.55 4.81
C VAL A 42 -4.57 5.79 3.99
N LEU A 43 -3.77 6.84 4.19
CA LEU A 43 -3.71 8.02 3.32
C LEU A 43 -2.52 7.87 2.37
N PHE A 44 -2.77 8.11 1.09
CA PHE A 44 -1.75 8.05 0.05
C PHE A 44 -1.57 9.43 -0.59
N GLU A 45 -0.35 9.95 -0.54
CA GLU A 45 0.11 11.10 -1.31
C GLU A 45 1.13 10.58 -2.33
N LEU A 46 0.73 10.49 -3.60
CA LEU A 46 1.50 9.82 -4.66
C LEU A 46 2.06 10.85 -5.66
N SER A 47 3.26 10.62 -6.19
CA SER A 47 3.73 11.36 -7.36
C SER A 47 2.99 10.92 -8.64
N ASP A 48 2.97 11.78 -9.66
CA ASP A 48 2.27 11.53 -10.93
C ASP A 48 2.75 10.26 -11.66
N ASP A 49 4.01 9.87 -11.42
CA ASP A 49 4.68 8.72 -12.03
C ASP A 49 4.76 7.49 -11.10
N PHE A 50 4.02 7.48 -9.99
CA PHE A 50 4.06 6.38 -9.02
C PHE A 50 3.53 5.07 -9.61
N HIS A 51 4.37 4.03 -9.57
CA HIS A 51 3.99 2.67 -9.97
C HIS A 51 4.53 1.65 -8.96
N VAL A 52 3.72 0.63 -8.69
CA VAL A 52 4.08 -0.52 -7.85
C VAL A 52 3.77 -1.83 -8.57
N VAL A 53 4.47 -2.88 -8.18
CA VAL A 53 3.99 -4.25 -8.38
C VAL A 53 3.42 -4.72 -7.05
N THR A 54 2.16 -5.15 -7.07
CA THR A 54 1.41 -5.54 -5.87
C THR A 54 1.01 -7.01 -5.91
N MET A 55 0.98 -7.62 -4.74
CA MET A 55 0.28 -8.86 -4.45
C MET A 55 -0.83 -8.56 -3.43
N LEU A 56 -2.08 -8.77 -3.86
CA LEU A 56 -3.25 -8.63 -2.99
C LEU A 56 -3.62 -10.00 -2.42
N MET A 57 -3.75 -10.07 -1.10
CA MET A 57 -4.05 -11.29 -0.36
C MET A 57 -5.31 -11.09 0.48
N SER A 58 -6.18 -12.09 0.49
CA SER A 58 -7.34 -12.12 1.37
C SER A 58 -7.39 -13.46 2.07
N ASP A 59 -7.71 -13.42 3.37
CA ASP A 59 -8.09 -14.61 4.12
C ASP A 59 -9.57 -14.94 3.93
N ASP A 60 -10.34 -14.05 3.29
CA ASP A 60 -11.73 -14.32 2.95
C ASP A 60 -11.80 -15.52 2.00
N PRO A 61 -12.64 -16.53 2.30
CA PRO A 61 -12.78 -17.69 1.44
C PRO A 61 -13.28 -17.27 0.06
N ILE A 62 -12.66 -17.83 -0.98
CA ILE A 62 -13.19 -17.70 -2.34
C ILE A 62 -14.49 -18.49 -2.40
N GLU A 63 -15.63 -17.80 -2.50
CA GLU A 63 -16.88 -18.45 -2.90
C GLU A 63 -16.73 -18.87 -4.37
N VAL A 64 -16.69 -20.19 -4.61
CA VAL A 64 -16.59 -20.81 -5.95
C VAL A 64 -17.96 -21.30 -6.40
#